data_AF-A0A0G0Z4T1-F1
#
_entry.id   AF-A0A0G0Z4T1-F1
#
_cell.length_a   1.000
_cell.length_b   1.000
_cell.length_c   1.000
_cell.angle_alpha   90.00
_cell.angle_beta   90.00
_cell.angle_gamma   90.00
#
_symmetry.space_group_name_H-M   'P 1'
#
loop_
_entity.id
_entity.type
_entity.pdbx_description
1 polymer ?
#
loop_
_entity_poly.entity_id
_entity_poly.type
_entity_poly.pdbx_seq_one_letter_code
_entity_poly.pdbx_strand_id
1 'polypeptide(L)'
;EFLISKPTHVLKAFQKLSLDDLQTIPDIGPKVAESIHNWFRESRNVKLLEKLDKVGVKIISHKSSVVSHKLRGKTFVLTGTLESMSRDEAKEKIRAFGGDISESVSKKTGYVVAGSEPGSKLEKARKLGVKVIDEKQFLEVLTK
;
A
#
# COMPACT_ATOMS: atom_id res chain seq x y z
N GLU A 1 4.27 -11.36 -14.30
CA GLU A 1 3.85 -11.40 -12.88
C GLU A 1 4.55 -12.55 -12.17
N PHE A 2 5.20 -12.30 -11.03
CA PHE A 2 5.67 -13.38 -10.17
C PHE A 2 4.54 -13.76 -9.20
N LEU A 3 3.98 -14.97 -9.35
CA LEU A 3 3.03 -15.48 -8.38
C LEU A 3 3.78 -15.95 -7.13
N ILE A 4 3.81 -15.12 -6.10
CA ILE A 4 4.39 -15.46 -4.80
C ILE A 4 3.34 -16.26 -4.01
N SER A 5 3.55 -17.58 -3.89
CA SER A 5 2.68 -18.49 -3.13
C SER A 5 3.44 -19.40 -2.15
N LYS A 6 4.78 -19.36 -2.20
CA LYS A 6 5.68 -20.17 -1.37
C LYS A 6 6.90 -19.35 -0.94
N PRO A 7 7.53 -19.67 0.21
CA PRO A 7 8.75 -19.00 0.67
C PRO A 7 9.89 -18.97 -0.37
N THR A 8 10.09 -20.05 -1.13
CA THR A 8 11.12 -20.11 -2.18
C THR A 8 10.80 -19.22 -3.40
N HIS A 9 9.53 -18.88 -3.63
CA HIS A 9 9.17 -17.90 -4.67
C HIS A 9 9.63 -16.49 -4.27
N VAL A 10 9.51 -16.13 -3.00
CA VAL A 10 10.04 -14.87 -2.45
C VAL A 10 11.54 -14.82 -2.65
N LEU A 11 12.25 -15.89 -2.26
CA LEU A 11 13.69 -15.98 -2.43
C LEU A 11 14.13 -15.76 -3.88
N LYS A 12 13.51 -16.48 -4.82
CA LYS A 12 13.82 -16.37 -6.26
C LYS A 12 13.52 -14.98 -6.82
N ALA A 13 12.48 -14.31 -6.33
CA ALA A 13 12.14 -12.97 -6.78
C ALA A 13 13.19 -11.95 -6.32
N PHE A 14 13.53 -11.94 -5.02
CA PHE A 14 14.43 -10.95 -4.45
C PHE A 14 15.92 -11.18 -4.77
N GLN A 15 16.33 -12.42 -5.07
CA GLN A 15 17.69 -12.68 -5.56
C GLN A 15 17.95 -12.12 -6.97
N LYS A 16 16.91 -11.89 -7.76
CA LYS A 16 17.02 -11.31 -9.11
C LYS A 16 17.02 -9.78 -9.11
N LEU A 17 16.58 -9.15 -8.02
CA LEU A 17 16.54 -7.70 -7.90
C LEU A 17 17.94 -7.16 -7.60
N SER A 18 18.32 -6.13 -8.36
CA SER A 18 19.49 -5.31 -8.08
C SER A 18 19.20 -4.27 -7.00
N LEU A 19 20.25 -3.62 -6.48
CA LEU A 19 20.08 -2.49 -5.55
C LEU A 19 19.34 -1.32 -6.21
N ASP A 20 19.52 -1.11 -7.51
CA ASP A 20 18.84 -0.05 -8.24
C ASP A 20 17.35 -0.36 -8.38
N ASP A 21 16.99 -1.61 -8.71
CA ASP A 21 15.59 -2.04 -8.78
C ASP A 21 14.87 -1.80 -7.45
N LEU A 22 15.51 -2.14 -6.33
CA LEU A 22 14.95 -1.93 -5.00
C LEU A 22 14.76 -0.45 -4.66
N GLN A 23 15.66 0.42 -5.10
CA GLN A 23 15.55 1.87 -4.88
C GLN A 23 14.49 2.53 -5.76
N THR A 24 13.99 1.87 -6.81
CA THR A 24 12.84 2.38 -7.57
C THR A 24 11.52 2.31 -6.80
N ILE A 25 11.48 1.49 -5.74
CA ILE A 25 10.28 1.29 -4.93
C ILE A 25 10.09 2.52 -4.02
N PRO A 26 8.90 3.14 -4.00
CA PRO A 26 8.61 4.25 -3.10
C PRO A 26 8.99 3.94 -1.66
N ASP A 27 9.58 4.92 -0.98
CA ASP A 27 10.06 4.85 0.42
C ASP A 27 11.24 3.87 0.68
N ILE A 28 11.83 3.27 -0.35
CA ILE A 28 13.05 2.46 -0.23
C ILE A 28 14.28 3.26 -0.66
N GLY A 29 15.02 3.77 0.33
CA GLY A 29 16.33 4.41 0.11
C GLY A 29 17.50 3.42 0.07
N PRO A 30 18.74 3.90 -0.21
CA PRO A 30 19.91 3.06 -0.44
C PRO A 30 20.23 2.11 0.73
N LYS A 31 20.13 2.59 1.98
CA LYS A 31 20.35 1.77 3.18
C LYS A 31 19.34 0.63 3.31
N VAL A 32 18.07 0.88 2.97
CA VAL A 32 17.01 -0.12 3.05
C VAL A 32 17.16 -1.13 1.92
N ALA A 33 17.46 -0.66 0.71
CA ALA A 33 17.75 -1.51 -0.44
C ALA A 33 18.93 -2.46 -0.16
N GLU A 34 20.02 -1.96 0.41
CA GLU A 34 21.18 -2.77 0.80
C GLU A 34 20.81 -3.83 1.84
N SER A 35 20.06 -3.45 2.89
CA SER A 35 19.60 -4.38 3.92
C SER A 35 18.76 -5.51 3.32
N ILE A 36 17.79 -5.18 2.46
CA ILE A 36 16.96 -6.17 1.75
C ILE A 36 17.83 -7.08 0.89
N HIS A 37 18.69 -6.50 0.05
CA HIS A 37 19.55 -7.22 -0.88
C HIS A 37 20.47 -8.22 -0.18
N ASN A 38 21.07 -7.81 0.94
CA ASN A 38 21.97 -8.63 1.75
C ASN A 38 21.22 -9.73 2.50
N TRP A 39 20.04 -9.42 3.04
CA TRP A 39 19.22 -10.39 3.76
C TRP A 39 18.90 -11.62 2.91
N PHE A 40 18.54 -11.44 1.63
CA PHE A 40 18.24 -12.55 0.70
C PHE A 40 19.46 -13.30 0.15
N ARG A 41 20.67 -12.84 0.47
CA ARG A 41 21.95 -13.45 0.08
C ARG A 41 22.68 -14.08 1.27
N GLU A 42 22.26 -13.79 2.48
CA GLU A 42 22.79 -14.41 3.69
C GLU A 42 22.33 -15.87 3.78
N SER A 43 23.30 -16.79 3.88
CA SER A 43 23.05 -18.24 3.86
C SER A 43 22.06 -18.71 4.92
N ARG A 44 22.02 -18.06 6.08
CA ARG A 44 21.06 -18.33 7.16
C ARG A 44 19.62 -18.10 6.72
N ASN A 45 19.35 -16.98 6.05
CA ASN A 45 18.00 -16.58 5.66
C ASN A 45 17.51 -17.39 4.46
N VAL A 46 18.43 -17.72 3.54
CA VAL A 46 18.17 -18.68 2.45
C VAL A 46 17.68 -20.03 3.02
N LYS A 47 18.45 -20.60 3.97
CA LYS A 47 18.10 -21.87 4.63
C LYS A 47 16.77 -21.78 5.39
N LEU A 48 16.46 -20.63 5.99
CA LEU A 48 15.17 -20.40 6.64
C LEU A 48 14.01 -20.52 5.65
N LEU A 49 14.06 -19.82 4.52
CA LEU A 49 12.99 -19.87 3.51
C LEU A 49 12.86 -21.27 2.91
N GLU A 50 13.97 -21.96 2.65
CA GLU A 50 13.94 -23.37 2.21
C GLU A 50 13.30 -24.30 3.24
N LYS A 51 13.61 -24.12 4.53
CA LYS A 51 13.00 -24.91 5.61
C LYS A 51 11.49 -24.68 5.69
N LEU A 52 11.04 -23.43 5.58
CA LEU A 52 9.62 -23.08 5.60
C LEU A 52 8.88 -23.69 4.39
N ASP A 53 9.50 -23.68 3.21
CA ASP A 53 8.92 -24.31 2.02
C ASP A 53 8.85 -25.84 2.18
N LYS A 54 9.90 -26.47 2.73
CA LYS A 54 9.94 -27.93 2.99
C LYS A 54 8.84 -28.41 3.92
N VAL A 55 8.46 -27.62 4.93
CA VAL A 55 7.35 -27.95 5.84
C VAL A 55 5.98 -27.54 5.30
N GLY A 56 5.92 -27.03 4.06
CA GLY A 56 4.67 -26.77 3.34
C GLY A 56 4.01 -25.43 3.68
N VAL A 57 4.74 -24.45 4.21
CA VAL A 57 4.19 -23.10 4.44
C VAL A 57 3.71 -22.50 3.13
N LYS A 58 2.45 -22.07 3.11
CA LYS A 58 1.85 -21.37 1.97
C LYS A 58 1.77 -19.88 2.27
N ILE A 59 2.18 -19.07 1.31
CA ILE A 59 1.96 -17.63 1.35
C ILE A 59 0.62 -17.38 0.68
N ILE A 60 -0.36 -16.96 1.49
CA ILE A 60 -1.65 -16.52 0.98
C ILE A 60 -1.50 -15.06 0.59
N SER A 61 -1.20 -14.82 -0.69
CA SER A 61 -1.37 -13.48 -1.24
C SER A 61 -2.86 -13.23 -1.36
N HIS A 62 -3.39 -12.39 -0.48
CA HIS A 62 -4.59 -11.65 -0.84
C HIS A 62 -4.16 -10.77 -2.01
N LYS A 63 -4.34 -11.25 -3.25
CA LYS A 63 -4.56 -10.32 -4.36
C LYS A 63 -5.66 -9.42 -3.80
N SER A 64 -5.35 -8.15 -3.55
CA SER A 64 -6.42 -7.18 -3.43
C SER A 64 -7.14 -7.35 -4.75
N SER A 65 -8.28 -8.04 -4.73
CA SER A 65 -9.10 -8.27 -5.91
C SER A 65 -9.54 -6.87 -6.25
N VAL A 66 -8.78 -6.22 -7.13
CA VAL A 66 -9.07 -4.87 -7.53
C VAL A 66 -10.41 -4.99 -8.24
N VAL A 67 -11.47 -4.64 -7.54
CA VAL A 67 -12.86 -4.64 -8.00
C VAL A 67 -12.95 -3.75 -9.24
N SER A 68 -12.15 -2.68 -9.26
CA SER A 68 -12.04 -1.75 -10.38
C SER A 68 -10.74 -0.95 -10.31
N HIS A 69 -10.16 -0.52 -11.42
CA HIS A 69 -8.98 0.36 -11.45
C HIS A 69 -9.34 1.86 -11.42
N LYS A 70 -10.57 2.21 -11.05
CA LYS A 70 -11.09 3.58 -11.12
C LYS A 70 -10.25 4.60 -10.34
N LEU A 71 -9.65 4.19 -9.23
CA LEU A 71 -8.85 5.07 -8.38
C LEU A 71 -7.36 5.00 -8.66
N ARG A 72 -6.94 4.33 -9.75
CA ARG A 72 -5.53 4.20 -10.10
C ARG A 72 -4.85 5.55 -10.24
N GLY A 73 -3.72 5.72 -9.53
CA GLY A 73 -2.96 6.96 -9.50
C GLY A 73 -3.60 8.08 -8.66
N LYS A 74 -4.66 7.78 -7.90
CA LYS A 74 -5.23 8.70 -6.91
C LYS A 74 -4.82 8.26 -5.51
N THR A 75 -4.16 9.17 -4.79
CA THR A 75 -3.84 8.98 -3.38
C THR A 75 -4.90 9.63 -2.49
N PHE A 76 -5.42 8.87 -1.53
CA PHE A 76 -6.41 9.29 -0.56
C PHE A 76 -5.77 9.52 0.80
N VAL A 77 -6.22 10.54 1.51
CA VAL A 77 -5.90 10.76 2.92
C VAL A 77 -7.19 10.77 3.71
N LEU A 78 -7.31 9.88 4.69
CA LEU A 78 -8.46 9.83 5.59
C LEU A 78 -8.20 10.75 6.79
N THR A 79 -9.17 11.55 7.19
CA THR A 79 -9.08 12.39 8.40
C THR A 79 -10.42 12.49 9.12
N GLY A 80 -10.38 12.57 10.45
CA GLY A 80 -11.58 12.42 11.29
C GLY A 80 -12.08 10.98 11.38
N THR A 81 -13.27 10.83 11.95
CA THR A 81 -13.97 9.56 12.14
C THR A 81 -15.05 9.40 11.08
N LEU A 82 -15.06 8.25 10.40
CA LEU A 82 -16.12 7.91 9.43
C LEU A 82 -17.31 7.32 10.19
N GLU A 83 -18.53 7.68 9.79
CA GLU A 83 -19.77 7.31 10.47
C GLU A 83 -20.26 5.92 10.04
N SER A 84 -20.09 5.55 8.77
CA SER A 84 -20.66 4.32 8.21
C SER A 84 -19.69 3.14 8.13
N MET A 85 -18.38 3.38 8.28
CA MET A 85 -17.36 2.34 8.23
C MET A 85 -16.13 2.68 9.06
N SER A 86 -15.34 1.66 9.40
CA SER A 86 -14.05 1.87 10.05
C SER A 86 -13.03 2.46 9.06
N ARG A 87 -12.01 3.12 9.61
CA ARG A 87 -10.90 3.64 8.81
C ARG A 87 -10.17 2.54 8.03
N ASP A 88 -10.10 1.33 8.57
CA ASP A 88 -9.45 0.20 7.91
C ASP A 88 -10.30 -0.37 6.78
N GLU A 89 -11.62 -0.48 6.96
CA GLU A 89 -12.55 -0.82 5.86
C GLU A 89 -12.47 0.21 4.72
N ALA A 90 -12.38 1.50 5.04
CA ALA A 90 -12.19 2.54 4.04
C ALA A 90 -10.87 2.38 3.27
N LYS A 91 -9.77 2.05 3.95
CA LYS A 91 -8.48 1.73 3.31
C LYS A 91 -8.60 0.52 2.40
N GLU A 92 -9.27 -0.54 2.85
CA GLU A 92 -9.48 -1.73 2.04
C GLU A 92 -10.28 -1.42 0.78
N LYS A 93 -11.36 -0.64 0.89
CA LYS A 93 -12.14 -0.19 -0.27
C LYS A 93 -11.27 0.64 -1.23
N ILE A 94 -10.49 1.61 -0.74
CA ILE A 94 -9.61 2.41 -1.61
C ILE A 94 -8.65 1.51 -2.40
N ARG A 95 -8.01 0.55 -1.73
CA ARG A 95 -7.09 -0.41 -2.37
C ARG A 95 -7.81 -1.33 -3.34
N ALA A 96 -9.00 -1.80 -2.98
CA ALA A 96 -9.85 -2.63 -3.83
C ALA A 96 -10.30 -1.89 -5.09
N PHE A 97 -10.33 -0.56 -5.09
CA PHE A 97 -10.60 0.25 -6.29
C PHE A 97 -9.32 0.80 -6.96
N GLY A 98 -8.15 0.25 -6.59
CA GLY A 98 -6.85 0.54 -7.19
C GLY A 98 -6.24 1.87 -6.75
N GLY A 99 -6.76 2.50 -5.70
CA GLY A 99 -6.24 3.75 -5.14
C GLY A 99 -5.18 3.52 -4.06
N ASP A 100 -4.36 4.54 -3.86
CA ASP A 100 -3.31 4.56 -2.84
C ASP A 100 -3.78 5.32 -1.59
N ILE A 101 -3.19 5.02 -0.44
CA ILE A 101 -3.46 5.75 0.81
C ILE A 101 -2.18 6.41 1.31
N SER A 102 -2.30 7.66 1.74
CA SER A 102 -1.25 8.39 2.46
C SER A 102 -1.77 8.86 3.80
N GLU A 103 -0.90 8.93 4.80
CA GLU A 103 -1.22 9.52 6.09
C GLU A 103 -1.04 11.04 6.12
N SER A 104 -0.31 11.57 5.14
CA SER A 104 0.01 12.98 5.01
C SER A 104 -0.62 13.59 3.76
N VAL A 105 -1.07 14.84 3.90
CA VAL A 105 -1.57 15.62 2.76
C VAL A 105 -0.40 16.30 2.06
N SER A 106 -0.32 16.12 0.75
CA SER A 106 0.66 16.73 -0.16
C SER A 106 -0.05 17.27 -1.41
N LYS A 107 0.67 18.03 -2.25
CA LYS A 107 0.13 18.48 -3.56
C LYS A 107 -0.20 17.33 -4.51
N LYS A 108 0.37 16.14 -4.29
CA LYS A 108 0.09 14.92 -5.07
C LYS A 108 -1.13 14.16 -4.55
N THR A 109 -1.65 14.53 -3.38
CA THR A 109 -2.86 13.91 -2.83
C THR A 109 -4.04 14.19 -3.75
N GLY A 110 -4.71 13.14 -4.20
CA GLY A 110 -5.89 13.27 -5.05
C GLY A 110 -7.12 13.71 -4.27
N TYR A 111 -7.34 13.07 -3.11
CA TYR A 111 -8.52 13.32 -2.28
C TYR A 111 -8.20 13.28 -0.79
N VAL A 112 -8.89 14.12 -0.02
CA VAL A 112 -8.93 14.05 1.44
C VAL A 112 -10.36 13.72 1.85
N VAL A 113 -10.57 12.55 2.46
CA VAL A 113 -11.87 12.15 2.99
C VAL A 113 -11.99 12.68 4.41
N ALA A 114 -12.90 13.63 4.62
CA ALA A 114 -13.15 14.27 5.90
C ALA A 114 -14.38 13.64 6.56
N GLY A 115 -14.16 12.92 7.65
CA GLY A 115 -15.20 12.48 8.58
C GLY A 115 -15.52 13.53 9.64
N SER A 116 -16.22 13.12 10.70
CA SER A 116 -16.44 13.96 11.88
C SER A 116 -15.10 14.31 12.54
N GLU A 117 -14.97 15.57 12.96
CA GLU A 117 -13.74 16.13 13.56
C GLU A 117 -12.45 15.97 12.71
N PRO A 118 -12.43 16.50 11.47
CA PRO A 118 -11.40 16.19 10.47
C PRO A 118 -10.00 16.78 10.73
N GLY A 119 -9.73 17.34 11.90
CA GLY A 119 -8.41 17.71 12.42
C GLY A 119 -7.51 18.56 11.50
N SER A 120 -6.22 18.55 11.80
CA SER A 120 -5.20 19.39 11.12
C SER A 120 -4.95 19.03 9.64
N LYS A 121 -5.37 17.83 9.20
CA LYS A 121 -5.22 17.40 7.80
C LYS A 121 -6.22 18.11 6.88
N LEU A 122 -7.42 18.45 7.37
CA LEU A 122 -8.39 19.24 6.60
C LEU A 122 -7.84 20.63 6.26
N GLU A 123 -7.25 21.31 7.25
CA GLU A 123 -6.65 22.62 7.04
C GLU A 123 -5.51 22.55 6.03
N LYS A 124 -4.64 21.53 6.14
CA LYS A 124 -3.54 21.31 5.20
C LYS A 124 -4.05 21.05 3.79
N ALA A 125 -5.15 20.31 3.63
CA ALA A 125 -5.80 20.07 2.35
C ALA A 125 -6.28 21.37 1.70
N ARG A 126 -6.98 22.21 2.46
CA ARG A 126 -7.47 23.51 2.00
C ARG A 126 -6.31 24.43 1.57
N LYS A 127 -5.24 24.50 2.36
CA LYS A 127 -4.03 25.28 2.05
C LYS A 127 -3.34 24.83 0.76
N LEU A 128 -3.36 23.54 0.47
CA LEU A 128 -2.72 22.96 -0.71
C LEU A 128 -3.65 22.87 -1.93
N GLY A 129 -4.91 23.31 -1.82
CA GLY A 129 -5.91 23.21 -2.89
C GLY A 129 -6.30 21.77 -3.22
N VAL A 130 -6.12 20.84 -2.29
CA VAL A 130 -6.47 19.43 -2.48
C VAL A 130 -7.98 19.24 -2.33
N LYS A 131 -8.58 18.43 -3.18
CA LYS A 131 -10.02 18.15 -3.15
C LYS A 131 -10.40 17.42 -1.86
N VAL A 132 -11.24 18.07 -1.06
CA VAL A 132 -11.82 17.48 0.16
C VAL A 132 -13.20 16.93 -0.18
N ILE A 133 -13.46 15.69 0.23
CA ILE A 133 -14.75 15.03 0.08
C ILE A 133 -15.21 14.49 1.43
N ASP A 134 -16.52 14.41 1.64
CA ASP A 134 -17.10 13.72 2.79
C ASP A 134 -17.23 12.20 2.54
N GLU A 135 -17.71 11.46 3.54
CA GLU A 135 -17.90 10.02 3.43
C GLU A 135 -18.93 9.61 2.37
N LYS A 136 -20.01 10.40 2.18
CA LYS A 136 -21.05 10.12 1.18
C LYS A 136 -20.48 10.27 -0.23
N GLN A 137 -19.75 11.35 -0.47
CA GLN A 137 -19.03 11.60 -1.71
C GLN A 137 -17.94 10.56 -1.96
N PHE A 138 -17.26 10.08 -0.91
CA PHE A 138 -16.32 8.97 -1.02
C PHE A 138 -17.00 7.69 -1.53
N LEU A 139 -18.17 7.35 -0.99
CA LEU A 139 -18.97 6.21 -1.48
C LEU A 139 -19.43 6.39 -2.93
N GLU A 140 -19.79 7.59 -3.36
CA GLU A 140 -20.10 7.88 -4.77
C GLU A 140 -18.89 7.73 -5.69
N VAL A 141 -17.70 8.15 -5.21
CA VAL A 141 -16.44 7.98 -5.92
C VAL A 141 -16.08 6.49 -6.07
N LEU A 142 -16.52 5.63 -5.16
CA LEU A 142 -16.35 4.17 -5.30
C LEU A 142 -17.38 3.54 -6.24
N THR A 143 -18.62 4.06 -6.33
CA THR A 143 -19.71 3.41 -7.09
C THR A 143 -19.92 3.88 -8.52
N LYS A 144 -19.59 5.15 -8.84
CA LYS A 144 -19.62 5.66 -10.24
C LYS A 144 -18.53 5.04 -11.12
#